data_AF-A0A2P5MDN7-F1
#
_entry.id   AF-A0A2P5MDN7-F1
#
_cell.length_a   1.000
_cell.length_b   1.000
_cell.length_c   1.000
_cell.angle_alpha   90.00
_cell.angle_beta   90.00
_cell.angle_gamma   90.00
#
_symmetry.space_group_name_H-M   'P 1'
#
loop_
_entity.id
_entity.type
_entity.pdbx_description
1 polymer ?
#
loop_
_entity_poly.entity_id
_entity_poly.type
_entity_poly.pdbx_seq_one_letter_code
_entity_poly.pdbx_strand_id
1 'polypeptide(L)'
;MQFDKGFFVEFNRLSRPFWLGESQSRTRQLLLVLAGLTVLQVAIAVVITEWSANLFNALDQRSMSDFYMQIGLILLIFAGSIVIAATHLKVKRRLQIDWRTWLTEHLIQRWMGAGRHYLITHVEGRNHDNPDGRIAEDIRIATESAIDLTHSLFYSL
;
A
#
# COMPACT_ATOMS: atom_id res chain seq x y z
N MET A 1 18.38 10.35 15.71
CA MET A 1 17.25 10.75 14.84
C MET A 1 16.41 11.75 15.63
N GLN A 2 16.59 13.05 15.41
CA GLN A 2 15.68 14.07 15.96
C GLN A 2 14.50 14.14 15.00
N PHE A 3 13.35 13.60 15.39
CA PHE A 3 12.10 13.85 14.66
C PHE A 3 11.75 15.32 14.88
N ASP A 4 11.89 16.12 13.84
CA ASP A 4 11.50 17.52 13.89
C ASP A 4 10.00 17.60 14.15
N LYS A 5 9.56 18.47 15.07
CA LYS A 5 8.18 18.50 15.59
C LYS A 5 7.13 18.76 14.49
N GLY A 6 7.56 19.17 13.30
CA GLY A 6 6.74 19.44 12.13
C GLY A 6 6.63 18.33 11.09
N PHE A 7 7.28 17.17 11.22
CA PHE A 7 7.33 16.13 10.18
C PHE A 7 5.95 15.77 9.60
N PHE A 8 4.99 15.44 10.46
CA PHE A 8 3.65 15.05 10.03
C PHE A 8 2.90 16.19 9.32
N VAL A 9 3.12 17.44 9.75
CA VAL A 9 2.50 18.62 9.13
C VAL A 9 3.04 18.82 7.72
N GLU A 10 4.36 18.70 7.54
CA GLU A 10 5.00 18.85 6.23
C GLU A 10 4.65 17.70 5.29
N PHE A 11 4.67 16.46 5.79
CA PHE A 11 4.26 15.28 5.05
C PHE A 11 2.80 15.38 4.59
N ASN A 12 1.90 15.79 5.50
CA ASN A 12 0.50 16.01 5.15
C ASN A 12 0.36 17.14 4.12
N ARG A 13 1.07 18.26 4.28
CA ARG A 13 1.03 19.36 3.30
C ARG A 13 1.47 18.92 1.89
N LEU A 14 2.46 18.03 1.79
CA LEU A 14 2.98 17.52 0.52
C LEU A 14 2.04 16.47 -0.12
N SER A 15 1.48 15.58 0.70
CA SER A 15 0.67 14.44 0.23
C SER A 15 -0.81 14.76 0.04
N ARG A 16 -1.36 15.73 0.79
CA ARG A 16 -2.78 16.11 0.77
C ARG A 16 -3.35 16.38 -0.64
N PRO A 17 -2.64 17.06 -1.57
CA PRO A 17 -3.21 17.33 -2.89
C PRO A 17 -3.38 16.07 -3.75
N PHE A 18 -2.60 15.02 -3.49
CA PHE A 18 -2.83 13.70 -4.08
C PHE A 18 -4.15 13.12 -3.54
N TRP A 19 -4.28 12.97 -2.22
CA TRP A 19 -5.44 12.28 -1.65
C TRP A 19 -6.78 13.03 -1.78
N LEU A 20 -6.76 14.37 -1.74
CA LEU A 20 -7.97 15.21 -1.69
C LEU A 20 -8.32 15.93 -3.00
N GLY A 21 -7.48 15.87 -4.03
CA GLY A 21 -7.75 16.58 -5.30
C GLY A 21 -9.07 16.17 -5.97
N GLU A 22 -9.77 17.12 -6.59
CA GLU A 22 -11.11 16.94 -7.19
C GLU A 22 -11.16 15.88 -8.30
N SER A 23 -10.05 15.62 -9.01
CA SER A 23 -10.00 14.62 -10.09
C SER A 23 -9.61 13.20 -9.64
N GLN A 24 -9.47 12.95 -8.33
CA GLN A 24 -8.83 11.73 -7.80
C GLN A 24 -9.79 10.60 -7.40
N SER A 25 -10.98 10.52 -8.04
CA SER A 25 -11.97 9.46 -7.79
C SER A 25 -11.36 8.05 -7.92
N ARG A 26 -10.47 7.87 -8.92
CA ARG A 26 -9.76 6.61 -9.15
C ARG A 26 -8.85 6.19 -7.99
N THR A 27 -8.11 7.13 -7.39
CA THR A 27 -7.23 6.88 -6.24
C THR A 27 -8.04 6.41 -5.03
N ARG A 28 -9.21 7.02 -4.79
CA ARG A 28 -10.13 6.62 -3.70
C ARG A 28 -10.72 5.25 -3.94
N GLN A 29 -11.09 4.92 -5.17
CA GLN A 29 -11.55 3.58 -5.53
C GLN A 29 -10.46 2.53 -5.28
N LEU A 30 -9.21 2.80 -5.69
CA LEU A 30 -8.09 1.88 -5.43
C LEU A 30 -7.84 1.68 -3.93
N LEU A 31 -7.94 2.74 -3.12
CA LEU A 31 -7.85 2.63 -1.66
C LEU A 31 -8.96 1.77 -1.07
N LEU A 32 -10.21 1.99 -1.48
CA LEU A 32 -11.36 1.20 -1.00
C LEU A 32 -11.23 -0.27 -1.38
N VAL A 33 -10.80 -0.55 -2.62
CA VAL A 33 -10.52 -1.91 -3.09
C VAL A 33 -9.41 -2.54 -2.27
N LEU A 34 -8.32 -1.82 -2.00
CA LEU A 34 -7.22 -2.33 -1.18
C LEU A 34 -7.66 -2.65 0.25
N ALA A 35 -8.45 -1.77 0.88
CA ALA A 35 -9.00 -2.00 2.21
C ALA A 35 -9.93 -3.23 2.23
N GLY A 36 -10.83 -3.33 1.25
CA GLY A 36 -11.72 -4.49 1.11
C GLY A 36 -10.97 -5.80 0.89
N LEU A 37 -9.92 -5.81 0.05
CA LEU A 37 -9.07 -6.98 -0.16
C LEU A 37 -8.32 -7.37 1.12
N THR A 38 -7.91 -6.40 1.94
CA THR A 38 -7.24 -6.67 3.22
C THR A 38 -8.20 -7.32 4.22
N VAL A 39 -9.44 -6.84 4.31
CA VAL A 39 -10.49 -7.50 5.11
C VAL A 39 -10.77 -8.92 4.60
N LEU A 40 -10.81 -9.13 3.29
CA LEU A 40 -10.97 -10.46 2.70
C LEU A 40 -9.80 -11.41 3.04
N GLN A 41 -8.56 -10.92 3.11
CA GLN A 41 -7.42 -11.73 3.56
C GLN A 41 -7.59 -12.21 4.99
N VAL A 42 -8.07 -11.33 5.90
CA VAL A 42 -8.38 -11.71 7.28
C VAL A 42 -9.52 -12.71 7.33
N ALA A 43 -10.58 -12.50 6.55
CA ALA A 43 -11.71 -13.43 6.47
C ALA A 43 -11.29 -14.83 5.98
N ILE A 44 -10.37 -14.92 5.00
CA ILE A 44 -9.80 -16.20 4.57
C ILE A 44 -9.08 -16.91 5.72
N ALA A 45 -8.33 -16.19 6.55
CA ALA A 45 -7.65 -16.80 7.69
C ALA A 45 -8.64 -17.42 8.69
N VAL A 46 -9.78 -16.76 8.92
CA VAL A 46 -10.89 -17.31 9.73
C VAL A 46 -11.49 -18.55 9.07
N VAL A 47 -11.79 -18.48 7.76
CA VAL A 47 -12.34 -19.62 7.01
C VAL A 47 -11.39 -20.83 7.03
N ILE A 48 -10.07 -20.61 6.92
CA ILE A 48 -9.07 -21.68 7.03
C ILE A 48 -9.09 -22.30 8.43
N THR A 49 -9.27 -21.48 9.46
CA THR A 49 -9.35 -21.95 10.85
C THR A 49 -10.58 -22.85 11.06
N GLU A 50 -11.76 -22.41 10.59
CA GLU A 50 -12.98 -23.22 10.65
C GLU A 50 -12.88 -24.50 9.80
N TRP A 51 -12.34 -24.38 8.58
CA TRP A 51 -12.08 -25.53 7.71
C TRP A 51 -11.16 -26.55 8.40
N SER A 52 -10.11 -26.10 9.08
CA SER A 52 -9.20 -26.98 9.81
C SER A 52 -9.94 -27.76 10.90
N ALA A 53 -10.82 -27.11 11.66
CA ALA A 53 -11.66 -27.79 12.67
C ALA A 53 -12.57 -28.84 12.03
N ASN A 54 -13.21 -28.52 10.90
CA ASN A 54 -14.07 -29.45 10.18
C ASN A 54 -13.32 -30.67 9.62
N LEU A 55 -12.09 -30.47 9.15
CA LEU A 55 -11.22 -31.57 8.73
C LEU A 55 -10.92 -32.53 9.89
N PHE A 56 -10.55 -32.00 11.07
CA PHE A 56 -10.27 -32.83 12.24
C PHE A 56 -11.52 -33.56 12.74
N ASN A 57 -12.68 -32.91 12.70
CA ASN A 57 -13.96 -33.55 13.05
C ASN A 57 -14.29 -34.72 12.11
N ALA A 58 -14.06 -34.58 10.81
CA ALA A 58 -14.27 -35.66 9.84
C ALA A 58 -13.35 -36.86 10.08
N LEU A 59 -12.09 -36.60 10.46
CA LEU A 59 -11.12 -37.63 10.81
C LEU A 59 -11.52 -38.38 12.09
N ASP A 60 -11.95 -37.65 13.12
CA ASP A 60 -12.40 -38.24 14.39
C ASP A 60 -13.62 -39.15 14.20
N GLN A 61 -14.59 -38.69 13.41
CA GLN A 61 -15.78 -39.47 13.05
C GLN A 61 -15.52 -40.59 12.04
N ARG A 62 -14.28 -40.72 11.53
CA ARG A 62 -13.88 -41.68 10.48
C ARG A 62 -14.74 -41.59 9.22
N SER A 63 -15.28 -40.40 8.92
CA SER A 63 -16.14 -40.15 7.77
C SER A 63 -15.29 -39.88 6.53
N MET A 64 -15.11 -40.88 5.67
CA MET A 64 -14.34 -40.75 4.44
C MET A 64 -14.99 -39.80 3.43
N SER A 65 -16.33 -39.74 3.39
CA SER A 65 -17.05 -38.82 2.51
C SER A 65 -16.78 -37.36 2.86
N ASP A 66 -16.84 -37.02 4.14
CA ASP A 66 -16.61 -35.64 4.60
C ASP A 66 -15.15 -35.26 4.40
N PHE A 67 -14.22 -36.21 4.61
CA PHE A 67 -12.80 -35.99 4.35
C PHE A 67 -12.53 -35.59 2.88
N TYR A 68 -13.06 -36.33 1.90
CA TYR A 68 -12.90 -35.97 0.49
C TYR A 68 -13.55 -34.63 0.14
N MET A 69 -14.70 -34.30 0.76
CA MET A 69 -15.32 -32.98 0.62
C MET A 69 -14.41 -31.87 1.15
N GLN A 70 -13.77 -32.06 2.31
CA GLN A 70 -12.82 -31.08 2.86
C GLN A 70 -11.58 -30.89 1.96
N ILE A 71 -11.10 -31.95 1.29
CA ILE A 71 -10.03 -31.86 0.28
C ILE A 71 -10.46 -30.98 -0.91
N GLY A 72 -11.70 -31.14 -1.39
CA GLY A 72 -12.23 -30.28 -2.46
C GLY A 72 -12.34 -28.82 -2.01
N LEU A 73 -12.85 -28.58 -0.79
CA LEU A 73 -13.03 -27.24 -0.23
C LEU A 73 -11.70 -26.50 -0.05
N ILE A 74 -10.63 -27.15 0.42
CA ILE A 74 -9.35 -26.48 0.61
C ILE A 74 -8.73 -26.02 -0.70
N LEU A 75 -8.93 -26.78 -1.80
CA LEU A 75 -8.47 -26.36 -3.12
C LEU A 75 -9.19 -25.08 -3.58
N LEU A 76 -10.49 -24.97 -3.31
CA LEU A 76 -11.27 -23.76 -3.60
C LEU A 76 -10.83 -22.58 -2.72
N ILE A 77 -10.61 -22.81 -1.43
CA ILE A 77 -10.11 -21.79 -0.50
C ILE A 77 -8.73 -21.29 -0.96
N PHE A 78 -7.82 -22.18 -1.34
CA PHE A 78 -6.50 -21.80 -1.84
C PHE A 78 -6.59 -21.03 -3.16
N ALA A 79 -7.42 -21.48 -4.11
CA ALA A 79 -7.62 -20.76 -5.35
C ALA A 79 -8.14 -19.33 -5.11
N GLY A 80 -9.13 -19.18 -4.22
CA GLY A 80 -9.64 -17.86 -3.81
C GLY A 80 -8.58 -16.99 -3.12
N SER A 81 -7.81 -17.59 -2.21
CA SER A 81 -6.72 -16.91 -1.51
C SER A 81 -5.65 -16.38 -2.47
N ILE A 82 -5.23 -17.18 -3.45
CA ILE A 82 -4.27 -16.78 -4.48
C ILE A 82 -4.81 -15.60 -5.29
N VAL A 83 -6.07 -15.65 -5.72
CA VAL A 83 -6.70 -14.55 -6.49
C VAL A 83 -6.74 -13.27 -5.68
N ILE A 84 -7.12 -13.35 -4.40
CA ILE A 84 -7.19 -12.20 -3.51
C ILE A 84 -5.79 -11.62 -3.27
N ALA A 85 -4.80 -12.46 -2.97
CA ALA A 85 -3.41 -12.03 -2.76
C ALA A 85 -2.80 -11.40 -4.02
N ALA A 86 -3.00 -12.00 -5.20
CA ALA A 86 -2.51 -11.45 -6.46
C ALA A 86 -3.16 -10.11 -6.81
N THR A 87 -4.47 -9.98 -6.59
CA THR A 87 -5.21 -8.74 -6.82
C THR A 87 -4.78 -7.66 -5.85
N HIS A 88 -4.62 -8.01 -4.57
CA HIS A 88 -4.12 -7.11 -3.52
C HIS A 88 -2.75 -6.53 -3.89
N LEU A 89 -1.79 -7.39 -4.27
CA LEU A 89 -0.46 -6.97 -4.69
C LEU A 89 -0.52 -6.01 -5.89
N LYS A 90 -1.36 -6.30 -6.89
CA LYS A 90 -1.53 -5.45 -8.07
C LYS A 90 -2.08 -4.06 -7.70
N VAL A 91 -3.13 -4.02 -6.89
CA VAL A 91 -3.76 -2.76 -6.45
C VAL A 91 -2.79 -1.93 -5.61
N LYS A 92 -2.10 -2.56 -4.66
CA LYS A 92 -1.09 -1.90 -3.81
C LYS A 92 0.04 -1.29 -4.63
N ARG A 93 0.65 -2.07 -5.55
CA ARG A 93 1.72 -1.58 -6.44
C ARG A 93 1.22 -0.46 -7.34
N ARG A 94 0.00 -0.59 -7.87
CA ARG A 94 -0.58 0.45 -8.72
C ARG A 94 -0.72 1.77 -7.96
N LEU A 95 -1.20 1.72 -6.71
CA LEU A 95 -1.32 2.89 -5.85
C LEU A 95 0.04 3.53 -5.54
N GLN A 96 1.07 2.72 -5.26
CA GLN A 96 2.44 3.21 -5.05
C GLN A 96 3.00 3.91 -6.30
N ILE A 97 2.83 3.32 -7.48
CA ILE A 97 3.29 3.91 -8.74
C ILE A 97 2.54 5.19 -9.09
N ASP A 98 1.21 5.18 -8.95
CA ASP A 98 0.37 6.35 -9.27
C ASP A 98 0.72 7.52 -8.33
N TRP A 99 0.95 7.25 -7.04
CA TRP A 99 1.36 8.27 -6.08
C TRP A 99 2.78 8.79 -6.35
N ARG A 100 3.73 7.88 -6.61
CA ARG A 100 5.11 8.25 -6.94
C ARG A 100 5.17 9.13 -8.19
N THR A 101 4.50 8.71 -9.26
CA THR A 101 4.43 9.46 -10.53
C THR A 101 3.90 10.87 -10.31
N TRP A 102 2.77 10.99 -9.60
CA TRP A 102 2.17 12.29 -9.30
C TRP A 102 3.10 13.19 -8.47
N LEU A 103 3.74 12.63 -7.42
CA LEU A 103 4.59 13.41 -6.53
C LEU A 103 5.89 13.86 -7.22
N THR A 104 6.46 12.99 -8.06
CA THR A 104 7.60 13.33 -8.92
C THR A 104 7.25 14.47 -9.87
N GLU A 105 6.14 14.37 -10.61
CA GLU A 105 5.71 15.44 -11.52
C GLU A 105 5.48 16.76 -10.80
N HIS A 106 4.78 16.73 -9.66
CA HIS A 106 4.49 17.91 -8.84
C HIS A 106 5.75 18.59 -8.31
N LEU A 107 6.74 17.81 -7.86
CA LEU A 107 8.00 18.35 -7.36
C LEU A 107 8.91 18.85 -8.49
N ILE A 108 8.98 18.14 -9.62
CA ILE A 108 9.73 18.59 -10.80
C ILE A 108 9.18 19.91 -11.34
N GLN A 109 7.85 20.05 -11.46
CA GLN A 109 7.23 21.31 -11.90
C GLN A 109 7.59 22.48 -10.97
N ARG A 110 7.61 22.25 -9.66
CA ARG A 110 8.00 23.26 -8.67
C ARG A 110 9.50 23.59 -8.71
N TRP A 111 10.32 22.58 -8.95
CA TRP A 111 11.77 22.70 -9.03
C TRP A 111 12.23 23.48 -10.26
N MET A 112 11.71 23.11 -11.44
CA MET A 112 12.04 23.78 -12.70
C MET A 112 11.30 25.12 -12.87
N GLY A 113 10.23 25.35 -12.12
CA GLY A 113 9.43 26.56 -12.19
C GLY A 113 10.17 27.82 -11.72
N ALA A 114 10.03 28.90 -12.50
CA ALA A 114 10.56 30.23 -12.17
C ALA A 114 12.08 30.29 -11.94
N GLY A 115 12.86 29.45 -12.64
CA GLY A 115 14.33 29.47 -12.53
C GLY A 115 14.87 29.04 -11.16
N ARG A 116 14.05 28.42 -10.31
CA ARG A 116 14.41 28.05 -8.93
C ARG A 116 15.64 27.15 -8.83
N HIS A 117 15.80 26.24 -9.78
CA HIS A 117 16.99 25.38 -9.88
C HIS A 117 18.30 26.17 -9.98
N TYR A 118 18.29 27.38 -10.55
CA TYR A 118 19.45 28.27 -10.63
C TYR A 118 19.58 29.16 -9.39
N LEU A 119 18.44 29.64 -8.87
CA LEU A 119 18.41 30.53 -7.71
C LEU A 119 18.90 29.84 -6.43
N ILE A 120 18.64 28.54 -6.26
CA ILE A 120 19.02 27.83 -5.04
C ILE A 120 20.54 27.69 -4.87
N THR A 121 21.30 27.71 -5.97
CA THR A 121 22.77 27.72 -5.96
C THR A 121 23.34 29.01 -5.36
N HIS A 122 22.53 30.08 -5.31
CA HIS A 122 22.90 31.39 -4.77
C HIS A 122 22.41 31.60 -3.33
N VAL A 123 21.71 30.63 -2.72
CA VAL A 123 21.22 30.70 -1.34
C VAL A 123 22.27 30.11 -0.41
N GLU A 124 22.91 30.96 0.40
CA GLU A 124 23.85 30.52 1.44
C GLU A 124 23.15 29.73 2.57
N GLY A 125 23.82 28.69 3.09
CA GLY A 125 23.49 28.11 4.39
C GLY A 125 22.75 26.76 4.41
N ARG A 126 22.53 26.09 3.28
CA ARG A 126 22.09 24.68 3.28
C ARG A 126 22.77 23.88 2.18
N ASN A 127 23.27 22.70 2.53
CA ASN A 127 23.81 21.73 1.57
C ASN A 127 22.65 21.22 0.70
N HIS A 128 22.48 21.82 -0.48
CA HIS A 128 21.44 21.45 -1.45
C HIS A 128 21.94 20.40 -2.45
N ASP A 129 22.85 19.52 -2.02
CA ASP A 129 23.50 18.54 -2.88
C ASP A 129 22.50 17.52 -3.42
N ASN A 130 22.61 17.22 -4.72
CA ASN A 130 21.88 16.15 -5.42
C ASN A 130 20.34 16.25 -5.36
N PRO A 131 19.72 17.38 -5.76
CA PRO A 131 18.27 17.57 -5.69
C PRO A 131 17.50 16.59 -6.60
N ASP A 132 18.11 16.21 -7.73
CA ASP A 132 17.66 15.18 -8.65
C ASP A 132 17.66 13.80 -8.01
N GLY A 133 18.75 13.40 -7.33
CA GLY A 133 18.80 12.16 -6.57
C GLY A 133 17.76 12.11 -5.45
N ARG A 134 17.53 13.24 -4.76
CA ARG A 134 16.47 13.35 -3.74
C ARG A 134 15.07 13.22 -4.32
N ILE A 135 14.79 13.89 -5.45
CA ILE A 135 13.50 13.75 -6.14
C ILE A 135 13.29 12.31 -6.62
N ALA A 136 14.32 11.64 -7.13
CA ALA A 136 14.17 10.26 -7.60
C ALA A 136 14.00 9.25 -6.45
N GLU A 137 14.88 9.30 -5.45
CA GLU A 137 15.02 8.24 -4.45
C GLU A 137 14.19 8.52 -3.19
N ASP A 138 14.21 9.74 -2.64
CA ASP A 138 13.46 10.05 -1.43
C ASP A 138 11.95 9.95 -1.68
N ILE A 139 11.47 10.35 -2.88
CA ILE A 139 10.04 10.19 -3.25
C ILE A 139 9.67 8.71 -3.30
N ARG A 140 10.51 7.86 -3.89
CA ARG A 140 10.28 6.42 -3.97
C ARG A 140 10.16 5.82 -2.57
N ILE A 141 11.16 6.08 -1.72
CA ILE A 141 11.17 5.57 -0.33
C ILE A 141 9.96 6.10 0.44
N ALA A 142 9.66 7.39 0.36
CA ALA A 142 8.56 8.01 1.11
C ALA A 142 7.19 7.47 0.70
N THR A 143 6.93 7.32 -0.60
CA THR A 143 5.63 6.83 -1.11
C THR A 143 5.44 5.33 -0.86
N GLU A 144 6.47 4.52 -1.10
CA GLU A 144 6.43 3.07 -0.84
C GLU A 144 6.26 2.80 0.66
N SER A 145 7.10 3.40 1.51
CA SER A 145 7.06 3.21 2.97
C SER A 145 5.76 3.70 3.57
N ALA A 146 5.22 4.84 3.13
CA ALA A 146 3.97 5.36 3.65
C ALA A 146 2.79 4.42 3.36
N ILE A 147 2.70 3.86 2.14
CA ILE A 147 1.68 2.86 1.82
C ILE A 147 1.89 1.57 2.59
N ASP A 148 3.14 1.10 2.71
CA ASP A 148 3.46 -0.14 3.42
C ASP A 148 3.12 -0.06 4.91
N LEU A 149 3.50 1.03 5.58
CA LEU A 149 3.22 1.28 6.99
C LEU A 149 1.73 1.47 7.25
N THR A 150 1.03 2.20 6.38
CA THR A 150 -0.42 2.39 6.53
C THR A 150 -1.17 1.06 6.35
N HIS A 151 -0.77 0.28 5.35
CA HIS A 151 -1.34 -1.04 5.11
C HIS A 151 -1.04 -2.01 6.24
N SER A 152 0.20 -2.06 6.75
CA SER A 152 0.56 -2.96 7.85
C SER A 152 -0.17 -2.59 9.15
N LEU A 153 -0.32 -1.29 9.43
CA LEU A 153 -1.12 -0.81 10.54
C LEU A 153 -2.58 -1.26 10.41
N PHE A 154 -3.18 -1.08 9.23
CA PHE A 154 -4.56 -1.49 8.97
C PHE A 154 -4.74 -3.01 9.08
N TYR A 155 -3.77 -3.80 8.63
CA TYR A 155 -3.80 -5.26 8.76
C TYR A 155 -3.64 -5.74 10.21
N SER A 156 -2.94 -4.97 11.05
CA SER A 156 -2.68 -5.32 12.46
C SER A 156 -3.79 -4.91 13.44
N LEU A 157 -4.74 -4.09 13.00
CA LEU A 157 -5.87 -3.60 13.78
C LEU A 157 -6.96 -4.68 13.88
#